data_AF-A0A6P8NSZ8-F1
#
_entry.id   AF-A0A6P8NSZ8-F1
#
_cell.length_a   1.000
_cell.length_b   1.000
_cell.length_c   1.000
_cell.angle_alpha   90.00
_cell.angle_beta   90.00
_cell.angle_gamma   90.00
#
_symmetry.space_group_name_H-M   'P 1'
#
loop_
_entity.id
_entity.type
_entity.pdbx_description
1 polymer ?
#
loop_
_entity_poly.entity_id
_entity_poly.type
_entity_poly.pdbx_seq_one_letter_code
_entity_poly.pdbx_strand_id
1 'polypeptide(L)'
;MIKLLQNGNKMFTLTAYLAMHEWIFQTDNCSDLGRKVKMLNDSDMVKLDLQDMNWEKYVAIYLMGIKKFILKQDNKSIASQRLSSVFWLHQITKISGIIILL
;
A
#
# COMPACT_ATOMS: atom_id res chain seq x y z
N MET A 1 10.02 25.09 -6.10
CA MET A 1 8.60 24.95 -6.52
C MET A 1 8.44 24.37 -7.92
N ILE A 2 9.08 24.93 -8.95
CA ILE A 2 8.93 24.46 -10.35
C ILE A 2 9.31 22.98 -10.54
N LYS A 3 10.41 22.51 -9.94
CA LYS A 3 10.82 21.09 -10.02
C LYS A 3 9.82 20.11 -9.39
N LEU A 4 9.15 20.49 -8.31
CA LEU A 4 8.12 19.67 -7.66
C LEU A 4 6.87 19.53 -8.55
N LEU A 5 6.44 20.64 -9.16
CA LEU A 5 5.32 20.65 -10.10
C LEU A 5 5.64 19.83 -11.36
N GLN A 6 6.84 19.96 -11.92
CA GLN A 6 7.29 19.15 -13.06
C GLN A 6 7.32 17.66 -12.74
N ASN A 7 7.86 17.27 -11.57
CA ASN A 7 7.88 15.88 -11.14
C ASN A 7 6.48 15.33 -10.88
N GLY A 8 5.60 16.15 -10.27
CA GLY A 8 4.19 15.80 -10.09
C GLY A 8 3.47 15.56 -11.42
N ASN A 9 3.68 16.45 -12.41
CA ASN A 9 3.05 16.31 -13.72
C ASN A 9 3.50 15.04 -14.47
N LYS A 10 4.79 14.69 -14.36
CA LYS A 10 5.32 13.42 -14.89
C LYS A 10 4.64 12.20 -14.24
N MET A 11 4.46 12.22 -12.92
CA MET A 11 3.76 11.15 -12.20
C MET A 11 2.30 11.05 -12.63
N PHE A 12 1.58 12.16 -12.74
CA PHE A 12 0.19 12.14 -13.19
C PHE A 12 0.04 11.63 -14.62
N THR A 13 0.94 12.04 -15.52
CA THR A 13 0.94 11.57 -16.91
C THR A 13 1.18 10.06 -16.98
N LEU A 14 2.16 9.54 -16.21
CA LEU A 14 2.42 8.11 -16.12
C LEU A 14 1.22 7.35 -15.56
N THR A 15 0.61 7.83 -14.48
CA THR A 15 -0.56 7.20 -13.87
C THR A 15 -1.75 7.19 -14.83
N ALA A 16 -2.02 8.30 -15.53
CA ALA A 16 -3.09 8.36 -16.51
C ALA A 16 -2.85 7.39 -17.67
N TYR A 17 -1.61 7.32 -18.17
CA TYR A 17 -1.23 6.35 -19.19
C TYR A 17 -1.47 4.91 -18.72
N LEU A 18 -0.99 4.56 -17.52
CA LEU A 18 -1.17 3.22 -16.97
C LEU A 18 -2.64 2.87 -16.70
N ALA A 19 -3.45 3.82 -16.22
CA ALA A 19 -4.83 3.56 -15.83
C ALA A 19 -5.82 3.54 -17.01
N MET A 20 -5.55 4.30 -18.08
CA MET A 20 -6.49 4.45 -19.20
C MET A 20 -6.25 3.46 -20.34
N HIS A 21 -5.11 2.78 -20.36
CA HIS A 21 -4.81 1.77 -21.37
C HIS A 21 -5.26 0.39 -20.89
N GLU A 22 -5.79 -0.41 -21.83
CA GLU A 22 -6.00 -1.82 -21.59
C GLU A 22 -4.67 -2.56 -21.65
N TRP A 23 -4.47 -3.46 -20.70
CA TRP A 23 -3.26 -4.26 -20.59
C TRP A 23 -3.61 -5.72 -20.80
N ILE A 24 -3.08 -6.30 -21.89
CA ILE A 24 -3.13 -7.73 -22.12
C ILE A 24 -1.88 -8.33 -21.52
N PHE A 25 -2.02 -8.94 -20.35
CA PHE A 25 -0.93 -9.65 -19.70
C PHE A 25 -0.86 -11.08 -20.25
N GLN A 26 0.23 -11.41 -20.94
CA GLN A 26 0.52 -12.79 -21.31
C GLN A 26 1.00 -13.57 -20.08
N THR A 27 0.20 -14.54 -19.65
CA THR A 27 0.45 -15.35 -18.45
C THR A 27 0.86 -16.79 -18.76
N ASP A 28 0.89 -17.18 -20.04
CA ASP A 28 1.12 -18.57 -20.48
C ASP A 28 2.40 -19.17 -19.88
N ASN A 29 3.50 -18.41 -19.91
CA ASN A 29 4.78 -18.86 -19.35
C ASN A 29 4.71 -19.01 -17.82
N CYS A 30 3.99 -18.13 -17.12
CA CYS A 30 3.81 -18.22 -15.68
C CYS A 30 2.93 -19.42 -15.30
N SER A 31 1.88 -19.68 -16.08
CA SER A 31 0.99 -20.83 -15.88
C SER A 31 1.70 -22.15 -16.19
N ASP A 32 2.51 -22.21 -17.24
CA ASP A 32 3.34 -23.38 -17.57
C ASP A 32 4.39 -23.65 -16.49
N LEU A 33 5.08 -22.60 -16.03
CA LEU A 33 6.02 -22.71 -14.91
C LEU A 33 5.31 -23.23 -13.64
N GLY A 34 4.14 -22.69 -13.31
CA GLY A 34 3.34 -23.15 -12.19
C GLY A 34 2.97 -24.63 -12.29
N ARG A 35 2.62 -25.10 -13.50
CA ARG A 35 2.33 -26.52 -13.75
C ARG A 35 3.57 -27.39 -13.56
N LYS A 36 4.71 -26.96 -14.10
CA LYS A 36 5.99 -27.71 -13.99
C LYS A 36 6.43 -27.84 -12.54
N VAL A 37 6.35 -26.78 -11.74
CA VAL A 37 6.73 -26.82 -10.33
C VAL A 37 5.80 -27.73 -9.54
N LYS A 38 4.48 -27.74 -9.80
CA LYS A 38 3.54 -28.68 -9.16
C LYS A 38 3.86 -30.16 -9.42
N MET A 39 4.62 -30.49 -10.46
CA MET A 39 5.05 -31.86 -10.75
C MET A 39 6.29 -32.29 -9.96
N LEU A 40 6.95 -31.36 -9.24
CA LEU A 40 8.12 -31.66 -8.42
C LEU A 40 7.71 -32.22 -7.05
N ASN A 41 8.53 -33.11 -6.50
CA ASN A 41 8.29 -33.74 -5.19
C ASN A 41 8.31 -32.74 -4.02
N ASP A 42 8.97 -31.60 -4.21
CA ASP A 42 9.13 -30.52 -3.24
C ASP A 42 8.26 -29.29 -3.58
N SER A 43 7.24 -29.47 -4.43
CA SER A 43 6.35 -28.39 -4.88
C SER A 43 5.73 -27.58 -3.74
N ASP A 44 5.46 -28.21 -2.59
CA ASP A 44 4.91 -27.56 -1.39
C ASP A 44 5.88 -26.57 -0.73
N MET A 45 7.19 -26.63 -1.02
CA MET A 45 8.17 -25.67 -0.51
C MET A 45 7.98 -24.27 -1.10
N VAL A 46 7.31 -24.15 -2.26
CA VAL A 46 7.10 -22.88 -2.96
C VAL A 46 5.60 -22.67 -3.21
N LYS A 47 5.00 -21.74 -2.46
CA LYS A 47 3.61 -21.34 -2.69
C LYS A 47 3.50 -20.46 -3.93
N LEU A 48 3.21 -21.10 -5.07
CA LEU A 48 3.01 -20.42 -6.35
C LEU A 48 1.59 -19.88 -6.56
N ASP A 49 0.60 -20.50 -5.92
CA ASP A 49 -0.75 -19.98 -5.92
C ASP A 49 -0.91 -18.90 -4.84
N LEU A 50 -1.15 -17.68 -5.29
CA LEU A 50 -1.31 -16.50 -4.44
C LEU A 50 -2.79 -16.11 -4.25
N GLN A 51 -3.76 -16.91 -4.71
CA GLN A 51 -5.18 -16.61 -4.49
C GLN A 51 -5.51 -16.44 -3.00
N ASP A 52 -4.98 -17.31 -2.15
CA ASP A 52 -5.16 -17.24 -0.69
C ASP A 52 -4.23 -16.23 0.00
N MET A 53 -3.45 -15.45 -0.75
CA MET A 53 -2.54 -14.48 -0.16
C MET A 53 -3.34 -13.30 0.40
N ASN A 54 -3.08 -12.95 1.67
CA ASN A 54 -3.58 -11.70 2.23
C ASN A 54 -2.79 -10.52 1.64
N TRP A 55 -3.25 -10.05 0.47
CA TRP A 55 -2.64 -8.97 -0.29
C TRP A 55 -2.59 -7.66 0.50
N GLU A 56 -3.62 -7.36 1.30
CA GLU A 56 -3.66 -6.17 2.15
C GLU A 56 -2.50 -6.17 3.15
N LYS A 57 -2.31 -7.28 3.88
CA LYS A 57 -1.21 -7.45 4.83
C LYS A 57 0.15 -7.41 4.13
N TYR A 58 0.27 -8.07 2.98
CA TYR A 58 1.51 -8.08 2.21
C TYR A 58 1.92 -6.67 1.78
N VAL A 59 1.02 -5.92 1.15
CA VAL A 59 1.27 -4.55 0.70
C VAL A 59 1.54 -3.62 1.88
N ALA A 60 0.84 -3.78 3.00
CA ALA A 60 1.10 -3.01 4.21
C ALA A 60 2.53 -3.20 4.72
N ILE A 61 2.98 -4.45 4.85
CA ILE A 61 4.36 -4.77 5.28
C ILE A 61 5.38 -4.24 4.27
N TYR A 62 5.12 -4.42 2.97
CA TYR A 62 5.99 -3.93 1.90
C TYR A 62 6.16 -2.41 1.97
N LEU A 63 5.07 -1.65 2.11
CA LEU A 63 5.10 -0.20 2.26
C LEU A 63 5.81 0.24 3.54
N MET A 64 5.65 -0.48 4.66
CA MET A 64 6.42 -0.24 5.88
C MET A 64 7.93 -0.44 5.65
N GLY A 65 8.31 -1.48 4.91
CA GLY A 65 9.69 -1.74 4.51
C GLY A 65 10.28 -0.61 3.68
N ILE A 66 9.55 -0.14 2.66
CA ILE A 66 9.97 1.01 1.84
C ILE A 66 10.18 2.25 2.73
N LYS A 67 9.21 2.57 3.59
CA LYS A 67 9.30 3.73 4.49
C LYS A 67 10.55 3.65 5.38
N LYS A 68 10.78 2.49 6.00
CA LYS A 68 11.89 2.30 6.93
C LYS A 68 13.26 2.28 6.27
N PHE A 69 13.42 1.49 5.20
CA PHE A 69 14.76 1.18 4.66
C PHE A 69 15.17 2.05 3.48
N ILE A 70 14.21 2.40 2.60
CA ILE A 70 14.51 3.21 1.41
C ILE A 70 14.37 4.69 1.76
N LEU A 71 13.23 5.07 2.33
CA LEU A 71 12.92 6.46 2.64
C LEU A 71 13.50 6.93 3.98
N LYS A 72 14.01 6.01 4.81
CA LYS A 72 14.56 6.28 6.14
C LYS A 72 13.61 7.09 7.03
N GLN A 73 12.30 6.88 6.88
CA GLN A 73 11.27 7.50 7.71
C GLN A 73 11.07 6.65 8.96
N ASP A 74 11.02 7.28 10.14
CA ASP A 74 10.73 6.58 11.37
C ASP A 74 9.26 6.11 11.38
N ASN A 75 9.01 4.86 11.75
CA ASN A 75 7.66 4.28 11.82
C ASN A 75 6.80 4.96 12.90
N LYS A 76 7.44 5.66 13.85
CA LYS A 76 6.76 6.66 14.68
C LYS A 76 6.54 7.90 13.83
N SER A 77 5.49 7.85 13.00
CA SER A 77 5.08 9.03 12.26
C SER A 77 4.71 10.12 13.27
N ILE A 78 5.55 11.14 13.39
CA ILE A 78 5.21 12.37 14.10
C ILE A 78 3.86 12.91 13.60
N ALA A 79 3.52 12.66 12.32
CA ALA A 79 2.22 12.99 11.77
C ALA A 79 1.09 12.13 12.35
N SER A 80 1.26 10.82 12.57
CA SER A 80 0.22 10.00 13.23
C SER A 80 0.00 10.40 14.68
N GLN A 81 1.07 10.76 15.40
CA GLN A 81 0.95 11.25 16.78
C GLN A 81 0.27 12.62 16.84
N ARG A 82 0.57 13.52 15.90
CA ARG A 82 -0.15 14.80 15.75
C ARG A 82 -1.62 14.58 15.37
N LEU A 83 -1.90 13.66 14.46
CA LEU A 83 -3.26 13.34 14.03
C LEU A 83 -4.09 12.74 15.16
N SER A 84 -3.49 11.87 16.00
CA SER A 84 -4.16 11.36 17.20
C SER A 84 -4.45 12.46 18.22
N SER A 85 -3.53 13.41 18.42
CA SER A 85 -3.76 14.54 19.33
C SER A 85 -4.91 15.43 18.83
N VAL A 86 -4.97 15.72 17.52
CA VAL A 86 -6.08 16.48 16.91
C VAL A 86 -7.40 15.72 17.00
N PHE A 87 -7.39 14.41 16.78
CA PHE A 87 -8.56 13.56 16.92
C PHE A 87 -9.13 13.58 18.35
N TRP A 88 -8.27 13.43 19.36
CA TRP A 88 -8.70 13.50 20.77
C TRP A 88 -9.21 14.88 21.16
N LEU A 89 -8.59 15.96 20.67
CA LEU A 89 -9.05 17.32 20.90
C LEU A 89 -10.48 17.54 20.34
N HIS A 90 -10.75 17.00 19.15
CA HIS A 90 -12.09 17.02 18.53
C HIS A 90 -13.12 16.21 19.32
N GLN A 91 -12.72 15.03 19.82
CA GLN A 91 -13.63 14.18 20.59
C GLN A 91 -14.00 14.81 21.93
N ILE A 92 -13.03 15.42 22.63
CA ILE A 92 -13.28 16.15 23.89
C ILE A 92 -14.24 17.31 23.65
N THR A 93 -13.98 18.14 22.63
CA THR A 93 -14.85 19.29 22.32
C THR A 93 -16.29 18.89 22.01
N LYS A 94 -16.52 17.78 21.30
CA LYS A 94 -17.87 17.22 21.09
C LYS A 94 -18.56 16.82 22.40
N ILE A 95 -17.85 16.10 23.27
CA ILE A 95 -18.38 15.66 24.57
C ILE A 95 -18.71 16.87 25.46
N SER A 96 -17.82 17.87 25.51
CA SER A 96 -18.05 19.10 26.26
C SER A 96 -19.30 19.85 25.77
N GLY A 97 -19.52 19.93 24.46
CA GLY A 97 -20.71 20.56 23.90
C GLY A 97 -22.01 19.86 24.31
N ILE A 98 -22.01 18.52 24.35
CA ILE A 98 -23.17 17.73 24.81
C ILE A 98 -23.43 17.96 26.30
N ILE A 99 -22.37 17.99 27.13
CA ILE A 99 -22.49 18.23 28.57
C ILE A 99 -23.03 19.64 28.88
N ILE A 100 -22.62 20.65 28.11
CA ILE A 100 -23.08 22.04 28.31
C ILE A 100 -24.55 22.24 27.88
N LEU A 101 -25.05 21.42 26.96
CA LEU A 101 -26.43 21.46 26.46
C LEU A 101 -27.41 20.64 27.32
N LEU A 102 -26.91 19.81 28.23
CA LEU A 102 -27.66 19.02 29.22
C LEU A 102 -27.83 19.81 30.52
#